data_AF-A0A6N6KEB6-F1
#
_entry.id   AF-A0A6N6KEB6-F1
#
_cell.length_a   1.000
_cell.length_b   1.000
_cell.length_c   1.000
_cell.angle_alpha   90.00
_cell.angle_beta   90.00
_cell.angle_gamma   90.00
#
_symmetry.space_group_name_H-M   'P 1'
#
loop_
_entity.id
_entity.type
_entity.pdbx_description
1 polymer ?
#
loop_
_entity_poly.entity_id
_entity_poly.type
_entity_poly.pdbx_seq_one_letter_code
_entity_poly.pdbx_strand_id
1 'polypeptide(L)'
;MEQKFDFIFLEQFIKRIPMYTGEEEQSLIVAFVHGYEAGKANKNLTDEISKILNIDYGISKPAVGWPYQVKVYSEKNNCSWVEGFKAIIQEIIFKHRTSYA
;
A
#
# COMPACT_ATOMS: atom_id res chain seq x y z
N MET A 1 -13.63 16.42 2.85
CA MET A 1 -12.49 16.47 3.78
C MET A 1 -11.35 15.77 3.07
N GLU A 2 -10.33 16.50 2.58
CA GLU A 2 -9.20 15.87 1.87
C GLU A 2 -8.43 14.98 2.84
N GLN A 3 -8.31 13.69 2.52
CA GLN A 3 -7.37 12.80 3.21
C GLN A 3 -5.95 13.24 2.87
N LYS A 4 -5.26 13.89 3.82
CA LYS A 4 -3.82 14.19 3.69
C LYS A 4 -3.01 12.96 4.11
N PHE A 5 -2.71 12.09 3.16
CA PHE A 5 -1.66 11.09 3.35
C PHE A 5 -0.34 11.79 3.66
N ASP A 6 0.43 11.18 4.55
CA ASP A 6 1.80 11.63 4.79
C ASP A 6 2.69 10.92 3.77
N PHE A 7 2.78 11.48 2.57
CA PHE A 7 3.51 10.86 1.47
C PHE A 7 5.01 10.79 1.74
N ILE A 8 5.55 11.69 2.56
CA ILE A 8 6.95 11.63 3.00
C ILE A 8 7.15 10.39 3.86
N PHE A 9 6.26 10.16 4.83
CA PHE A 9 6.29 8.95 5.64
C PHE A 9 6.13 7.69 4.79
N LEU A 10 5.17 7.63 3.87
CA LEU A 10 4.97 6.45 3.02
C LEU A 10 6.20 6.16 2.15
N GLU A 11 6.82 7.19 1.60
CA GLU A 11 8.05 7.07 0.81
C GLU A 11 9.23 6.56 1.67
N GLN A 12 9.37 7.08 2.90
CA GLN A 12 10.38 6.59 3.84
C GLN A 12 10.12 5.14 4.25
N PHE A 13 8.86 4.79 4.51
CA PHE A 13 8.44 3.45 4.88
C PHE A 13 8.84 2.42 3.81
N ILE A 14 8.43 2.61 2.56
CA ILE A 14 8.74 1.63 1.49
C ILE A 14 10.23 1.54 1.16
N LYS A 15 11.01 2.60 1.42
CA LYS A 15 12.47 2.59 1.24
C LYS A 15 13.20 1.89 2.38
N ARG A 16 12.57 1.76 3.55
CA ARG A 16 13.21 1.29 4.80
C ARG A 16 12.30 0.39 5.62
N ILE A 17 11.55 -0.51 4.99
CA ILE A 17 10.57 -1.38 5.66
C ILE A 17 11.12 -2.02 6.95
N PRO A 18 12.32 -2.67 6.94
CA PRO A 18 12.89 -3.27 8.15
C PRO A 18 13.10 -2.31 9.33
N MET A 19 13.23 -1.01 9.09
CA MET A 19 13.34 -0.01 10.17
C MET A 19 12.05 0.10 11.00
N TYR A 20 10.91 -0.26 10.40
CA TYR A 20 9.59 -0.16 11.00
C TYR A 20 9.04 -1.52 11.44
N THR A 21 9.42 -2.58 10.73
CA THR A 21 8.89 -3.95 10.92
C THR A 21 9.91 -4.92 11.49
N GLY A 22 11.20 -4.56 11.57
CA GLY A 22 12.30 -5.46 11.91
C GLY A 22 12.80 -6.29 10.71
N GLU A 23 11.87 -6.82 9.91
CA GLU A 23 12.17 -7.62 8.71
C GLU A 23 11.25 -7.23 7.55
N GLU A 24 11.70 -7.52 6.33
CA GLU A 24 10.95 -7.27 5.11
C GLU A 24 10.04 -8.46 4.76
N GLU A 25 9.02 -8.68 5.59
CA GLU A 25 8.11 -9.83 5.51
C GLU A 25 6.64 -9.38 5.45
N GLN A 26 5.84 -10.12 4.68
CA GLN A 26 4.44 -9.78 4.37
C GLN A 26 3.60 -9.58 5.64
N SER A 27 3.61 -10.53 6.57
CA SER A 27 2.77 -10.46 7.77
C SER A 27 3.10 -9.26 8.65
N LEU A 28 4.40 -8.91 8.76
CA LEU A 28 4.85 -7.74 9.50
C LEU A 28 4.45 -6.43 8.83
N ILE A 29 4.56 -6.34 7.50
CA ILE A 29 4.09 -5.18 6.71
C ILE A 29 2.57 -5.00 6.89
N VAL A 30 1.81 -6.08 6.80
CA VAL A 30 0.34 -6.05 6.98
C VAL A 30 -0.02 -5.57 8.38
N ALA A 31 0.61 -6.11 9.42
CA ALA A 31 0.39 -5.70 10.80
C ALA A 31 0.74 -4.22 11.02
N PHE A 32 1.87 -3.76 10.47
CA PHE A 32 2.29 -2.36 10.56
C PHE A 32 1.30 -1.42 9.89
N VAL A 33 0.84 -1.73 8.68
CA VAL A 33 -0.14 -0.90 7.95
C VAL A 33 -1.45 -0.78 8.73
N HIS A 34 -1.97 -1.89 9.26
CA HIS A 34 -3.19 -1.84 10.08
C HIS A 34 -2.99 -1.05 11.38
N GLY A 35 -1.85 -1.20 12.06
CA GLY A 35 -1.50 -0.40 13.24
C GLY A 35 -1.37 1.09 12.92
N TYR A 36 -0.78 1.43 11.78
CA TYR A 36 -0.64 2.79 11.29
C TYR A 36 -2.00 3.47 11.05
N GLU A 37 -2.95 2.76 10.45
CA GLU A 37 -4.32 3.26 10.22
C GLU A 37 -5.09 3.41 11.53
N ALA A 38 -5.00 2.42 12.43
CA ALA A 38 -5.65 2.49 13.74
C ALA A 38 -5.17 3.69 14.57
N GLY A 39 -3.88 4.05 14.45
CA GLY A 39 -3.30 5.21 15.12
C GLY A 39 -3.60 6.57 14.48
N LYS A 40 -4.12 6.61 13.24
CA LYS A 40 -4.40 7.86 12.53
C LYS A 40 -5.87 7.94 12.12
N ALA A 41 -6.67 8.66 12.91
CA ALA A 41 -8.02 9.05 12.54
C ALA A 41 -7.98 9.72 11.14
N ASN A 42 -8.61 9.09 10.15
CA ASN A 42 -8.78 9.55 8.76
C ASN A 42 -7.67 9.23 7.74
N LYS A 43 -6.88 8.15 7.90
CA LYS A 43 -6.04 7.64 6.80
C LYS A 43 -6.39 6.20 6.46
N ASN A 44 -6.97 5.99 5.27
CA ASN A 44 -7.34 4.67 4.77
C ASN A 44 -6.38 4.26 3.63
N LEU A 45 -5.12 4.01 3.97
CA LEU A 45 -4.13 3.50 3.03
C LEU A 45 -4.59 2.19 2.37
N THR A 46 -5.21 1.29 3.14
CA THR A 46 -5.69 -0.01 2.67
C THR A 46 -6.84 0.13 1.67
N ASP A 47 -7.67 1.16 1.79
CA ASP A 47 -8.70 1.47 0.81
C ASP A 47 -8.09 2.04 -0.48
N GLU A 48 -7.10 2.93 -0.39
CA GLU A 48 -6.40 3.43 -1.59
C GLU A 48 -5.62 2.33 -2.31
N ILE A 49 -4.96 1.42 -1.59
CA ILE A 49 -4.35 0.21 -2.17
C ILE A 49 -5.42 -0.59 -2.93
N SER A 50 -6.55 -0.87 -2.28
CA SER A 50 -7.64 -1.65 -2.88
C SER A 50 -8.21 -0.96 -4.13
N LYS A 51 -8.30 0.37 -4.11
CA LYS A 51 -8.84 1.21 -5.17
C LYS A 51 -7.92 1.25 -6.38
N ILE A 52 -6.62 1.46 -6.20
CA ILE A 52 -5.61 1.38 -7.28
C ILE A 52 -5.64 -0.01 -7.92
N LEU A 53 -5.57 -1.07 -7.10
CA LEU A 53 -5.59 -2.45 -7.59
C LEU A 53 -6.86 -2.78 -8.38
N ASN A 54 -8.01 -2.23 -7.99
CA ASN A 54 -9.26 -2.43 -8.71
C ASN A 54 -9.32 -1.61 -10.01
N ILE A 55 -9.13 -0.29 -9.92
CA ILE A 55 -9.33 0.64 -11.04
C ILE A 55 -8.27 0.43 -12.12
N ASP A 56 -7.00 0.34 -11.73
CA ASP A 56 -5.89 0.36 -12.68
C ASP A 56 -5.48 -1.05 -13.16
N TYR A 57 -5.71 -2.06 -12.32
CA TYR A 57 -5.26 -3.44 -12.59
C TYR A 57 -6.39 -4.46 -12.70
N GLY A 58 -7.65 -4.05 -12.51
CA GLY A 58 -8.82 -4.94 -12.58
C GLY A 58 -8.81 -6.04 -11.51
N ILE A 59 -8.12 -5.82 -10.38
CA ILE A 59 -8.04 -6.78 -9.28
C ILE A 59 -9.09 -6.39 -8.23
N SER A 60 -10.25 -7.05 -8.29
CA SER A 60 -11.37 -6.80 -7.37
C SER A 60 -10.98 -7.10 -5.91
N LYS A 61 -11.63 -6.42 -4.96
CA LYS A 61 -11.42 -6.62 -3.51
C LYS A 61 -12.20 -7.86 -3.04
N PRO A 62 -11.54 -8.98 -2.73
CA PRO A 62 -12.21 -10.14 -2.15
C PRO A 62 -12.42 -9.94 -0.64
N ALA A 63 -13.14 -10.87 0.00
CA ALA A 63 -13.32 -10.92 1.45
C ALA A 63 -11.99 -10.99 2.24
N VAL A 64 -10.93 -11.55 1.62
CA VAL A 64 -9.57 -11.66 2.20
C VAL A 64 -8.77 -10.36 2.16
N GLY A 65 -9.32 -9.29 1.57
CA GLY A 65 -8.79 -7.93 1.64
C GLY A 65 -7.60 -7.61 0.74
N TRP A 66 -7.01 -6.44 0.99
CA TRP A 66 -5.91 -5.88 0.20
C TRP A 66 -4.64 -6.75 0.13
N PRO A 67 -4.25 -7.55 1.15
CA PRO A 67 -3.03 -8.35 1.06
C PRO A 67 -3.10 -9.40 -0.05
N TYR A 68 -4.30 -9.96 -0.26
CA TYR A 68 -4.54 -10.88 -1.38
C TYR A 68 -4.51 -10.15 -2.73
N GLN A 69 -5.06 -8.94 -2.82
CA GLN A 69 -5.02 -8.17 -4.06
C GLN A 69 -3.55 -7.88 -4.46
N VAL A 70 -2.69 -7.55 -3.49
CA VAL A 70 -1.24 -7.39 -3.72
C VAL A 70 -0.61 -8.71 -4.18
N LYS A 71 -0.99 -9.84 -3.57
CA LYS A 71 -0.53 -11.16 -4.02
C LYS A 71 -0.87 -11.42 -5.49
N VAL A 72 -2.13 -11.20 -5.89
CA VAL A 72 -2.59 -11.35 -7.28
C VAL A 72 -1.82 -10.42 -8.22
N TYR A 73 -1.57 -9.17 -7.79
CA TYR A 73 -0.75 -8.23 -8.54
C TYR A 73 0.68 -8.76 -8.73
N SER A 74 1.32 -9.20 -7.66
CA SER A 74 2.69 -9.73 -7.69
C SER A 74 2.81 -10.95 -8.59
N GLU A 75 1.86 -11.88 -8.51
CA GLU A 75 1.80 -13.05 -9.39
C GLU A 75 1.64 -12.66 -10.86
N LYS A 76 0.76 -11.70 -11.18
CA LYS A 76 0.59 -11.18 -12.54
C LYS A 76 1.84 -10.49 -13.09
N ASN A 77 2.68 -9.92 -12.23
CA ASN A 77 3.87 -9.14 -12.60
C ASN A 77 5.19 -9.89 -12.38
N ASN A 78 5.16 -11.18 -12.02
CA ASN A 78 6.33 -12.01 -11.74
C ASN A 78 7.30 -11.37 -10.72
N CYS A 79 6.77 -10.76 -9.66
CA CYS A 79 7.57 -10.19 -8.57
C CYS A 79 7.17 -10.78 -7.21
N SER A 80 7.98 -10.53 -6.19
CA SER A 80 7.64 -10.89 -4.81
C SER A 80 6.44 -10.07 -4.31
N TRP A 81 5.80 -10.55 -3.24
CA TRP A 81 4.71 -9.83 -2.58
C TRP A 81 5.16 -8.43 -2.14
N VAL A 82 6.37 -8.33 -1.59
CA VAL A 82 6.91 -7.06 -1.08
C VAL A 82 7.22 -6.09 -2.22
N GLU A 83 7.80 -6.56 -3.31
CA GLU A 83 8.01 -5.71 -4.51
C GLU A 83 6.69 -5.21 -5.07
N GLY A 84 5.67 -6.07 -5.11
CA GLY A 84 4.33 -5.67 -5.53
C GLY A 84 3.71 -4.62 -4.60
N PHE A 85 3.81 -4.82 -3.29
CA PHE A 85 3.38 -3.83 -2.31
C PHE A 85 4.08 -2.48 -2.53
N LYS A 86 5.40 -2.47 -2.67
CA LYS A 86 6.19 -1.25 -2.93
C LYS A 86 5.74 -0.54 -4.20
N ALA A 87 5.51 -1.28 -5.29
CA ALA A 87 5.06 -0.72 -6.56
C ALA A 87 3.70 -0.01 -6.42
N ILE A 88 2.74 -0.64 -5.74
CA ILE A 88 1.42 -0.05 -5.51
C ILE A 88 1.51 1.23 -4.65
N ILE A 89 2.32 1.22 -3.58
CA ILE A 89 2.51 2.43 -2.76
C ILE A 89 3.18 3.55 -3.57
N GLN A 90 4.16 3.23 -4.42
CA GLN A 90 4.78 4.21 -5.31
C GLN A 90 3.77 4.83 -6.27
N GLU A 91 2.85 4.03 -6.82
CA GLU A 91 1.80 4.53 -7.70
C GLU A 91 0.82 5.45 -6.96
N ILE A 92 0.43 5.11 -5.73
CA ILE A 92 -0.39 5.99 -4.87
C ILE A 92 0.34 7.33 -4.68
N ILE A 93 1.62 7.31 -4.30
CA ILE A 93 2.42 8.53 -4.11
C ILE A 93 2.49 9.34 -5.41
N PHE A 94 2.73 8.68 -6.55
CA PHE A 94 2.84 9.33 -7.85
C PHE A 94 1.53 10.02 -8.24
N LYS A 95 0.40 9.30 -8.21
CA LYS A 95 -0.91 9.84 -8.59
C LYS A 95 -1.32 11.03 -7.74
N HIS A 96 -1.11 10.95 -6.42
CA HIS A 96 -1.39 12.08 -5.55
C HIS A 96 -0.45 13.27 -5.78
N ARG A 97 0.81 13.07 -6.17
CA ARG A 97 1.69 14.20 -6.54
C ARG A 97 1.26 14.85 -7.85
N THR A 98 0.77 14.08 -8.82
CA THR A 98 0.35 14.60 -10.13
C THR A 98 -1.06 15.19 -10.15
N SER A 99 -1.96 14.77 -9.24
CA SER A 99 -3.30 15.35 -9.14
C SER A 99 -3.34 16.77 -8.55
N TYR A 100 -2.20 17.30 -8.09
CA TYR A 100 -2.03 18.68 -7.61
C TYR A 100 -1.07 19.50 -8.49
N ALA A 101 -0.74 19.03 -9.70
CA ALA A 101 0.02 19.78 -10.72
C ALA A 101 -0.93 20.27 -11.83
#